data_AF-A0A4Y8C3K6-F1
#
_entry.id   AF-A0A4Y8C3K6-F1
#
_cell.length_a   1.000
_cell.length_b   1.000
_cell.length_c   1.000
_cell.angle_alpha   90.00
_cell.angle_beta   90.00
_cell.angle_gamma   90.00
#
_symmetry.space_group_name_H-M   'P 1'
#
loop_
_entity.id
_entity.type
_entity.pdbx_description
1 polymer ?
#
loop_
_entity_poly.entity_id
_entity_poly.type
_entity_poly.pdbx_seq_one_letter_code
_entity_poly.pdbx_strand_id
1 'polypeptide(L)' 'LLFIFTIELIGAILLTMRFALEMNFKKALWFGIFHSISAFNNSGFTIFEHGLIAYKHDIAINLIITSLIIIGGLGY' A
#
# COMPACT_ATOMS: atom_id res chain seq x y z
N LEU A 1 8.55 11.11 -12.52
CA LEU A 1 9.05 9.71 -12.53
C LEU A 1 9.86 9.35 -11.27
N LEU A 2 10.96 10.05 -10.96
CA LEU A 2 11.79 9.73 -9.79
C LEU A 2 11.04 9.92 -8.45
N PHE A 3 10.22 10.98 -8.36
CA PHE A 3 9.31 11.22 -7.24
C PHE A 3 8.32 10.06 -7.03
N ILE A 4 7.63 9.66 -8.12
CA ILE A 4 6.65 8.56 -8.13
C ILE A 4 7.27 7.28 -7.57
N PHE A 5 8.38 6.82 -8.15
CA PHE A 5 9.02 5.59 -7.71
C PHE A 5 9.52 5.66 -6.26
N THR A 6 9.92 6.84 -5.78
CA THR A 6 10.37 7.00 -4.40
C THR A 6 9.21 6.84 -3.42
N ILE A 7 8.07 7.48 -3.68
CA ILE A 7 6.89 7.38 -2.81
C ILE A 7 6.30 5.96 -2.85
N GLU A 8 6.17 5.36 -4.03
CA GLU A 8 5.69 3.99 -4.18
C GLU A 8 6.62 2.99 -3.48
N LEU A 9 7.94 3.17 -3.54
CA LEU A 9 8.90 2.30 -2.85
C LEU A 9 8.80 2.43 -1.33
N ILE A 10 8.69 3.65 -0.79
CA ILE A 10 8.49 3.88 0.64
C ILE A 10 7.18 3.23 1.11
N GLY A 11 6.08 3.47 0.39
CA GLY A 11 4.79 2.84 0.68
C GLY A 11 4.86 1.32 0.63
N ALA A 12 5.57 0.76 -0.36
CA ALA A 12 5.74 -0.68 -0.52
C ALA A 12 6.51 -1.30 0.64
N ILE A 13 7.58 -0.66 1.10
CA ILE A 13 8.38 -1.13 2.25
C ILE A 13 7.53 -1.11 3.52
N LEU A 14 6.83 -0.01 3.80
CA LEU A 14 5.99 0.12 5.00
C LEU A 14 4.85 -0.91 5.02
N LEU A 15 4.14 -1.08 3.91
CA LEU A 15 3.09 -2.10 3.78
C LEU A 15 3.65 -3.51 3.89
N THR A 16 4.80 -3.78 3.26
CA THR A 16 5.47 -5.09 3.36
C THR A 16 5.84 -5.42 4.80
N MET A 17 6.41 -4.47 5.55
CA MET A 17 6.75 -4.66 6.96
C MET A 17 5.52 -5.00 7.78
N ARG A 18 4.40 -4.30 7.57
CA ARG A 18 3.17 -4.57 8.30
C ARG A 18 2.53 -5.92 7.93
N PHE A 19 2.49 -6.26 6.64
CA PHE A 19 1.96 -7.54 6.16
C PHE A 19 2.84 -8.72 6.57
N ALA A 20 4.16 -8.54 6.65
CA ALA A 20 5.10 -9.60 7.04
C ALA A 20 4.88 -10.12 8.48
N LEU A 21 4.16 -9.36 9.32
CA LEU A 21 3.75 -9.82 10.65
C LEU A 21 2.63 -10.87 10.61
N GLU A 22 1.89 -10.98 9.52
CA GLU A 22 0.73 -11.88 9.38
C GLU A 22 0.89 -12.93 8.29
N MET A 23 1.78 -12.71 7.32
CA MET A 23 1.98 -13.63 6.20
C MET A 23 3.45 -13.77 5.84
N ASN A 24 3.77 -14.87 5.13
CA ASN A 24 5.13 -15.15 4.66
C ASN A 24 5.72 -13.95 3.91
N PHE A 25 7.01 -13.67 4.16
CA PHE A 25 7.70 -12.50 3.62
C PHE A 25 7.55 -12.32 2.10
N LYS A 26 7.66 -13.41 1.32
CA LYS A 26 7.48 -13.35 -0.15
C LYS A 26 6.09 -12.86 -0.54
N LYS A 27 5.05 -13.31 0.17
CA LYS A 27 3.67 -12.89 -0.04
C LYS A 27 3.48 -11.44 0.43
N ALA A 28 4.00 -11.10 1.61
CA ALA A 28 3.95 -9.74 2.13
C ALA A 28 4.61 -8.72 1.19
N LEU A 29 5.76 -9.06 0.60
CA LEU A 29 6.46 -8.22 -0.36
C LEU A 29 5.62 -7.94 -1.60
N TRP A 30 5.04 -8.98 -2.19
CA TRP A 30 4.17 -8.83 -3.35
C TRP A 30 2.93 -7.98 -3.02
N PHE A 31 2.32 -8.23 -1.87
CA PHE A 31 1.13 -7.50 -1.42
C PHE A 31 1.45 -6.04 -1.12
N GLY A 32 2.59 -5.75 -0.50
CA GLY A 32 3.03 -4.39 -0.19
C GLY A 32 3.31 -3.58 -1.46
N ILE A 33 4.04 -4.14 -2.42
CA ILE A 33 4.33 -3.48 -3.70
C ILE A 33 3.03 -3.17 -4.45
N PHE A 34 2.16 -4.17 -4.61
CA PHE A 34 0.91 -4.01 -5.36
C PHE A 34 0.00 -2.95 -4.74
N HIS A 35 -0.23 -3.02 -3.42
CA HIS A 35 -1.12 -2.06 -2.76
C HIS A 35 -0.52 -0.66 -2.72
N SER A 36 0.80 -0.51 -2.66
CA SER A 36 1.45 0.80 -2.74
C SER A 36 1.19 1.48 -4.08
N ILE A 37 1.47 0.78 -5.18
CA ILE A 37 1.24 1.28 -6.55
C ILE A 37 -0.24 1.56 -6.79
N SER A 38 -1.13 0.65 -6.38
CA SER A 38 -2.58 0.81 -6.54
C SER A 38 -3.11 2.03 -5.76
N ALA A 39 -2.65 2.23 -4.52
CA ALA A 39 -3.07 3.34 -3.69
C ALA A 39 -2.56 4.68 -4.22
N PHE A 40 -1.27 4.76 -4.57
CA PHE A 40 -0.67 5.98 -5.10
C PHE A 40 -1.31 6.42 -6.42
N ASN A 41 -1.63 5.47 -7.31
CA ASN A 41 -2.32 5.74 -8.56
C ASN A 41 -3.85 5.81 -8.42
N ASN A 42 -4.40 5.85 -7.19
CA ASN A 42 -5.83 5.94 -6.92
C ASN A 42 -6.69 4.90 -7.67
N SER A 43 -6.14 3.71 -7.92
CA SER A 43 -6.77 2.72 -8.79
C SER A 43 -7.86 1.90 -8.09
N GLY A 44 -7.84 1.85 -6.75
CA GLY A 44 -8.83 1.11 -5.96
C GLY A 44 -8.71 -0.42 -6.04
N PHE A 45 -7.66 -0.95 -6.69
CA PHE A 45 -7.43 -2.39 -6.79
C PHE A 45 -6.77 -2.97 -5.54
N THR A 46 -7.09 -4.22 -5.24
CA THR A 46 -6.60 -4.97 -4.10
C THR A 46 -6.48 -6.44 -4.47
N ILE A 47 -5.49 -7.13 -3.89
CA ILE A 47 -5.30 -8.58 -4.06
C ILE A 47 -6.23 -9.37 -3.13
N PHE A 48 -6.75 -8.73 -2.07
CA PHE A 48 -7.64 -9.38 -1.12
C PHE A 48 -9.04 -9.55 -1.71
N GLU A 49 -9.64 -10.74 -1.59
CA GLU A 49 -10.98 -11.05 -2.15
C GLU A 49 -12.08 -10.10 -1.65
N HIS A 50 -12.02 -9.70 -0.38
CA HIS A 50 -12.98 -8.78 0.25
C HIS A 50 -12.38 -7.36 0.40
N GLY A 51 -11.34 -7.06 -0.37
CA GLY A 51 -10.53 -5.87 -0.24
C GLY A 51 -9.93 -5.67 1.15
N LEU A 52 -9.75 -4.42 1.54
CA LEU A 52 -9.07 -4.06 2.80
C LEU A 52 -9.99 -4.10 4.03
N ILE A 53 -11.19 -4.69 3.93
CA ILE A 53 -12.15 -4.79 5.04
C ILE A 53 -11.55 -5.51 6.26
N ALA A 54 -10.71 -6.53 6.03
CA ALA A 54 -9.99 -7.23 7.09
C ALA A 54 -9.06 -6.31 7.90
N TYR A 55 -8.60 -5.22 7.30
CA TYR A 55 -7.67 -4.24 7.88
C TYR A 55 -8.35 -2.94 8.33
N LYS A 56 -9.69 -2.91 8.43
CA LYS A 56 -10.44 -1.69 8.78
C LYS A 56 -10.01 -1.03 10.10
N HIS A 57 -9.53 -1.82 11.07
CA HIS A 57 -9.07 -1.34 12.38
C HIS A 57 -7.54 -1.22 12.47
N ASP A 58 -6.82 -1.49 11.38
CA ASP A 58 -5.38 -1.36 11.34
C ASP A 58 -4.98 0.08 11.04
N ILE A 59 -4.55 0.78 12.10
CA ILE A 59 -4.14 2.19 12.00
C ILE A 59 -2.96 2.36 11.05
N ALA A 60 -2.01 1.43 11.04
CA ALA A 60 -0.82 1.54 10.20
C ALA A 60 -1.19 1.45 8.71
N ILE A 61 -1.96 0.44 8.32
CA ILE A 61 -2.38 0.25 6.92
C ILE A 61 -3.24 1.43 6.45
N ASN A 62 -4.20 1.87 7.28
CA ASN A 62 -5.05 3.01 6.95
C ASN A 62 -4.21 4.29 6.74
N LEU A 63 -3.28 4.59 7.64
CA LEU A 63 -2.41 5.76 7.49
C LEU A 63 -1.56 5.70 6.23
N ILE A 64 -0.96 4.54 5.93
CA ILE A 64 -0.10 4.38 4.74
C ILE A 64 -0.93 4.54 3.47
N ILE A 65 -2.05 3.82 3.34
CA ILE A 65 -2.90 3.84 2.14
C ILE A 65 -3.51 5.23 1.92
N THR A 66 -4.07 5.85 2.95
CA THR A 66 -4.64 7.20 2.83
C THR A 66 -3.59 8.23 2.47
N SER A 67 -2.38 8.15 3.04
CA SER A 67 -1.27 9.06 2.68
C SER A 67 -0.87 8.88 1.23
N LEU A 68 -0.75 7.65 0.74
CA LEU A 68 -0.42 7.37 -0.66
C LEU A 68 -1.49 7.90 -1.62
N ILE A 69 -2.77 7.72 -1.30
CA ILE A 69 -3.92 8.25 -2.06
C ILE A 69 -3.88 9.78 -2.14
N ILE A 70 -3.68 10.45 -0.99
CA ILE A 70 -3.64 11.91 -0.93
C ILE A 70 -2.44 12.45 -1.72
N ILE A 71 -1.24 11.94 -1.44
CA ILE A 71 -0.03 12.36 -2.14
C ILE A 71 -0.18 12.10 -3.64
N GLY A 72 -0.70 10.94 -4.01
CA GLY A 72 -0.95 10.53 -5.38
C GLY A 72 -1.96 11.40 -6.13
N GLY A 73 -3.00 11.85 -5.43
CA GLY A 73 -4.08 12.67 -5.98
C GLY A 73 -3.76 14.16 -6.10
N LEU A 74 -2.73 14.66 -5.42
CA LEU A 74 -2.37 16.08 -5.42
C LEU A 74 -1.79 16.58 -6.76
N GLY A 75 -1.46 15.67 -7.68
CA GLY A 75 -0.94 16.00 -9.00
C GLY A 75 0.54 16.42 -8.95
N TYR A 76 1.35 15.79 -9.80
CA TYR A 76 2.79 16.03 -9.96
C TYR A 76 3.19 15.96 -11.42
#